data_AF-A0A949Y6N6-F1
#
_entry.id   AF-A0A949Y6N6-F1
#
_cell.length_a   1.000
_cell.length_b   1.000
_cell.length_c   1.000
_cell.angle_alpha   90.00
_cell.angle_beta   90.00
_cell.angle_gamma   90.00
#
_symmetry.space_group_name_H-M   'P 1'
#
loop_
_entity.id
_entity.type
_entity.pdbx_description
1 polymer ?
#
loop_
_entity_poly.entity_id
_entity_poly.type
_entity_poly.pdbx_seq_one_letter_code
_entity_poly.pdbx_strand_id
1 'polypeptide(L)'
;MLGGRPGLLESPRQPQIANRGTLTPENSAFNRKIIDVGQFYEAMGVLVKNGLVERDLVLDVWATSIPGDWDRLKPLTALYRRTQGDAVWENFEYLVVLSEDWVAAHPKGAYPSGVRRLNLKDEWLAADTQYAASRTPG
;
A
#
# COMPACT_ATOMS: atom_id res chain seq x y z
N MET A 1 -49.74 -25.92 -21.87
CA MET A 1 -48.43 -25.56 -22.44
C MET A 1 -47.74 -24.63 -21.44
N LEU A 2 -46.59 -25.08 -20.92
CA LEU A 2 -45.87 -24.49 -19.78
C LEU A 2 -44.87 -23.43 -20.24
N GLY A 3 -44.80 -22.32 -19.49
CA GLY A 3 -43.53 -21.69 -19.11
C GLY A 3 -42.96 -20.58 -20.00
N GLY A 4 -43.55 -19.38 -19.94
CA GLY A 4 -42.82 -18.15 -20.25
C GLY A 4 -42.11 -17.64 -18.98
N ARG A 5 -40.79 -17.83 -18.88
CA ARG A 5 -39.96 -17.18 -17.84
C ARG A 5 -39.47 -15.83 -18.37
N PRO A 6 -39.88 -14.69 -17.78
CA PRO A 6 -39.14 -13.44 -17.89
C PRO A 6 -38.00 -13.46 -16.86
N GLY A 7 -36.79 -13.04 -17.26
CA GLY A 7 -35.70 -12.83 -16.31
C GLY A 7 -34.35 -13.34 -16.79
N LEU A 8 -33.79 -12.69 -17.80
CA LEU A 8 -32.35 -12.66 -18.01
C LEU A 8 -31.96 -11.18 -18.03
N LEU A 9 -30.86 -10.87 -17.33
CA LEU A 9 -30.19 -9.57 -17.22
C LEU A 9 -30.57 -8.69 -16.03
N GLU A 10 -30.38 -9.20 -14.81
CA GLU A 10 -29.72 -8.38 -13.81
C GLU A 10 -28.51 -9.15 -13.28
N SER A 11 -27.36 -8.93 -13.93
CA SER A 11 -26.07 -9.25 -13.31
C SER A 11 -25.94 -8.40 -12.05
N PRO A 12 -25.56 -8.97 -10.89
CA PRO A 12 -25.45 -8.21 -9.67
C PRO A 12 -24.47 -7.05 -9.89
N ARG A 13 -24.97 -5.84 -9.68
CA ARG A 13 -24.28 -4.55 -9.83
C ARG A 13 -22.81 -4.71 -9.44
N GLN A 14 -21.93 -4.71 -10.43
CA GLN A 14 -20.50 -4.83 -10.20
C GLN A 14 -20.04 -3.62 -9.37
N PRO A 15 -19.51 -3.78 -8.15
CA PRO A 15 -18.85 -2.69 -7.42
C PRO A 15 -17.52 -2.25 -8.09
N GLN A 16 -17.27 -2.70 -9.32
CA GLN A 16 -16.02 -2.57 -10.06
C GLN A 16 -15.87 -1.20 -10.76
N ILE A 17 -16.92 -0.39 -10.89
CA ILE A 17 -16.85 0.83 -11.72
C ILE A 17 -16.26 2.03 -10.93
N ALA A 18 -16.26 1.99 -9.59
CA ALA A 18 -15.85 3.14 -8.77
C ALA A 18 -14.36 3.13 -8.34
N ASN A 19 -13.59 2.07 -8.64
CA ASN A 19 -12.23 1.92 -8.14
C ASN A 19 -11.21 2.03 -9.29
N ARG A 20 -10.26 2.96 -9.20
CA ARG A 20 -9.17 3.09 -10.21
C ARG A 20 -8.25 1.86 -10.25
N GLY A 21 -8.34 0.95 -9.26
CA GLY A 21 -7.66 -0.35 -9.25
C GLY A 21 -8.44 -1.50 -9.92
N THR A 22 -9.55 -1.23 -10.60
CA THR A 22 -10.32 -2.28 -11.26
C THR A 22 -9.54 -2.87 -12.43
N LEU A 23 -9.55 -4.21 -12.53
CA LEU A 23 -8.96 -5.00 -13.60
C LEU A 23 -9.74 -4.86 -14.93
N THR A 24 -9.87 -3.64 -15.44
CA THR A 24 -10.42 -3.35 -16.78
C THR A 24 -9.29 -3.18 -17.80
N PRO A 25 -9.56 -3.38 -19.10
CA PRO A 25 -8.58 -3.07 -20.16
C PRO A 25 -8.10 -1.62 -20.13
N GLU A 26 -8.99 -0.68 -19.81
CA GLU A 26 -8.72 0.76 -19.71
C GLU A 26 -7.71 1.09 -18.60
N ASN A 27 -7.75 0.35 -17.50
CA ASN A 27 -6.82 0.52 -16.38
C ASN A 27 -5.57 -0.36 -16.50
N SER A 28 -5.42 -1.17 -17.56
CA SER A 28 -4.35 -2.17 -17.67
C SER A 28 -2.94 -1.58 -17.54
N ALA A 29 -2.67 -0.44 -18.18
CA ALA A 29 -1.37 0.24 -18.09
C ALA A 29 -1.08 0.76 -16.68
N PHE A 30 -2.11 1.22 -15.96
CA PHE A 30 -2.00 1.69 -14.58
C PHE A 30 -1.81 0.50 -13.61
N ASN A 31 -2.61 -0.55 -13.76
CA ASN A 31 -2.53 -1.77 -12.97
C ASN A 31 -1.16 -2.45 -13.13
N ARG A 32 -0.56 -2.39 -14.32
CA ARG A 32 0.79 -2.92 -14.54
C ARG A 32 1.84 -2.23 -13.68
N LYS A 33 1.79 -0.90 -13.57
CA LYS A 33 2.72 -0.16 -12.70
C LYS A 33 2.56 -0.53 -11.22
N ILE A 34 1.32 -0.75 -10.78
CA ILE A 34 1.03 -1.21 -9.42
C ILE A 34 1.62 -2.62 -9.19
N ILE A 35 1.45 -3.52 -10.17
CA ILE A 35 2.02 -4.87 -10.12
C ILE A 35 3.55 -4.81 -10.08
N ASP A 36 4.19 -3.92 -10.84
CA ASP A 36 5.65 -3.77 -10.85
C ASP A 36 6.20 -3.38 -9.46
N VAL A 37 5.47 -2.55 -8.69
CA VAL A 37 5.82 -2.24 -7.28
C VAL A 37 5.72 -3.49 -6.40
N GLY A 38 4.63 -4.26 -6.54
CA GLY A 38 4.46 -5.51 -5.82
C GLY A 38 5.58 -6.51 -6.14
N GLN A 39 5.96 -6.64 -7.41
CA GLN A 39 7.06 -7.51 -7.86
C GLN A 39 8.42 -7.06 -7.32
N PHE A 40 8.67 -5.75 -7.29
CA PHE A 40 9.90 -5.21 -6.74
C PHE A 40 10.07 -5.59 -5.27
N TYR A 41 9.05 -5.32 -4.44
CA TYR A 41 9.12 -5.66 -3.02
C TYR A 41 9.07 -7.17 -2.76
N GLU A 42 8.36 -7.93 -3.60
CA GLU A 42 8.38 -9.40 -3.53
C GLU A 42 9.80 -9.95 -3.72
N ALA A 43 10.50 -9.49 -4.77
CA ALA A 43 11.89 -9.88 -5.00
C ALA A 43 12.80 -9.42 -3.85
N MET A 44 12.60 -8.21 -3.33
CA MET A 44 13.41 -7.70 -2.22
C MET A 44 13.19 -8.48 -0.93
N GLY A 45 11.94 -8.89 -0.64
CA GLY A 45 11.62 -9.71 0.51
C GLY A 45 12.30 -11.07 0.45
N VAL A 46 12.41 -11.68 -0.74
CA VAL A 46 13.20 -12.90 -0.93
C VAL A 46 14.68 -12.67 -0.59
N LEU A 47 15.27 -11.58 -1.07
CA LEU A 47 16.69 -11.29 -0.80
C LEU A 47 16.95 -11.06 0.69
N VAL A 48 16.06 -10.33 1.37
CA VAL A 48 16.15 -10.08 2.83
C VAL A 48 15.95 -11.38 3.62
N LYS A 49 14.90 -12.16 3.31
CA LYS A 49 14.57 -13.42 4.00
C LYS A 49 15.72 -14.44 3.91
N ASN A 50 16.52 -14.40 2.84
CA ASN A 50 17.67 -15.28 2.64
C ASN A 50 19.02 -14.64 3.02
N GLY A 51 19.03 -13.45 3.61
CA GLY A 51 20.25 -12.79 4.09
C GLY A 51 21.19 -12.29 2.98
N LEU A 52 20.72 -12.17 1.75
CA LEU A 52 21.50 -11.61 0.63
C LEU A 52 21.53 -10.08 0.65
N VAL A 53 20.50 -9.48 1.24
CA VAL A 53 20.44 -8.04 1.51
C VAL A 53 20.23 -7.87 3.01
N GLU A 54 21.01 -6.97 3.62
CA GLU A 54 20.87 -6.69 5.05
C GLU A 54 19.51 -6.07 5.33
N ARG A 55 18.77 -6.71 6.25
CA ARG A 55 17.44 -6.27 6.67
C ARG A 55 17.46 -4.82 7.16
N ASP A 56 18.39 -4.47 8.05
CA ASP A 56 18.37 -3.17 8.72
C ASP A 56 18.66 -2.03 7.73
N LEU A 57 19.46 -2.28 6.68
CA LEU A 57 19.66 -1.34 5.58
C LEU A 57 18.37 -1.10 4.77
N VAL A 58 17.62 -2.17 4.46
CA VAL A 58 16.33 -2.05 3.75
C VAL A 58 15.34 -1.24 4.58
N LEU A 59 15.30 -1.47 5.88
CA LEU A 59 14.38 -0.80 6.79
C LEU A 59 14.77 0.66 7.06
N ASP A 60 16.07 0.97 7.15
CA ASP A 60 16.54 2.36 7.26
C ASP A 60 16.12 3.21 6.04
N VAL A 61 16.04 2.59 4.86
CA VAL A 61 15.66 3.29 3.61
C VAL A 61 14.14 3.32 3.40
N TRP A 62 13.43 2.21 3.65
CA TRP A 62 12.04 2.04 3.17
C TRP A 62 11.01 1.68 4.24
N ALA A 63 11.35 1.65 5.54
CA ALA A 63 10.40 1.21 6.58
C ALA A 63 9.09 2.04 6.63
N THR A 64 9.10 3.30 6.17
CA THR A 64 7.88 4.10 6.09
C THR A 64 7.15 3.98 4.76
N SER A 65 7.84 3.64 3.66
CA SER A 65 7.21 3.55 2.32
C SER A 65 6.60 2.18 2.06
N ILE A 66 7.26 1.10 2.52
CA ILE A 66 6.80 -0.29 2.34
C ILE A 66 5.35 -0.49 2.81
N PRO A 67 4.95 -0.11 4.05
CA PRO A 67 3.57 -0.28 4.50
C PRO A 67 2.58 0.55 3.67
N GLY A 68 2.95 1.78 3.31
CA GLY A 68 2.10 2.65 2.50
C GLY A 68 1.85 2.10 1.09
N ASP A 69 2.85 1.46 0.48
CA ASP A 69 2.69 0.82 -0.83
C ASP A 69 1.90 -0.49 -0.73
N TRP A 70 2.05 -1.23 0.37
CA TRP A 70 1.20 -2.39 0.66
C TRP A 70 -0.27 -1.99 0.84
N ASP A 71 -0.58 -0.90 1.55
CA ASP A 71 -1.96 -0.42 1.72
C ASP A 71 -2.63 -0.13 0.37
N ARG A 72 -1.86 0.38 -0.61
CA ARG A 72 -2.34 0.61 -1.98
C ARG A 72 -2.53 -0.69 -2.75
N LEU A 73 -1.68 -1.69 -2.53
CA LEU A 73 -1.69 -2.96 -3.26
C LEU A 73 -2.66 -3.99 -2.66
N LYS A 74 -2.93 -3.95 -1.35
CA LYS A 74 -3.72 -4.91 -0.58
C LYS A 74 -5.09 -5.25 -1.20
N PRO A 75 -5.88 -4.31 -1.75
CA PRO A 75 -7.14 -4.66 -2.42
C PRO A 75 -6.92 -5.57 -3.62
N LEU A 76 -5.86 -5.33 -4.40
CA LEU A 76 -5.48 -6.17 -5.53
C LEU A 76 -4.93 -7.51 -5.05
N THR A 77 -4.13 -7.52 -3.98
CA THR A 77 -3.61 -8.74 -3.35
C THR A 77 -4.75 -9.67 -2.97
N ALA A 78 -5.77 -9.13 -2.29
CA ALA A 78 -6.95 -9.88 -1.89
C ALA A 78 -7.72 -10.47 -3.08
N LEU A 79 -7.74 -9.80 -4.24
CA LEU A 79 -8.35 -10.34 -5.46
C LEU A 79 -7.54 -11.53 -6.01
N TYR A 80 -6.22 -11.41 -6.09
CA TYR A 80 -5.36 -12.50 -6.58
C TYR A 80 -5.33 -13.70 -5.62
N ARG A 81 -5.26 -13.47 -4.30
CA ARG A 81 -5.24 -14.54 -3.29
C ARG A 81 -6.53 -15.38 -3.28
N ARG A 82 -7.68 -14.84 -3.71
CA ARG A 82 -8.93 -15.62 -3.86
C ARG A 82 -8.79 -16.83 -4.79
N THR A 83 -7.94 -16.72 -5.81
CA THR A 83 -7.77 -17.77 -6.83
C THR A 83 -6.41 -18.46 -6.78
N GLN A 84 -5.38 -17.77 -6.29
CA GLN A 84 -3.99 -18.26 -6.29
C GLN A 84 -3.47 -18.62 -4.90
N GLY A 85 -4.22 -18.33 -3.83
CA GLY A 85 -3.83 -18.59 -2.45
C GLY A 85 -2.85 -17.55 -1.88
N ASP A 86 -2.42 -17.76 -0.64
CA ASP A 86 -1.71 -16.75 0.16
C ASP A 86 -0.27 -16.46 -0.32
N ALA A 87 0.29 -17.31 -1.17
CA ALA A 87 1.63 -17.13 -1.73
C ALA A 87 1.77 -15.88 -2.60
N VAL A 88 0.66 -15.28 -3.06
CA VAL A 88 0.73 -14.02 -3.81
C VAL A 88 1.27 -12.91 -2.91
N TRP A 89 2.45 -12.42 -3.28
CA TRP A 89 3.16 -11.33 -2.62
C TRP A 89 3.48 -11.57 -1.14
N GLU A 90 3.70 -12.83 -0.74
CA GLU A 90 4.02 -13.19 0.64
C GLU A 90 5.34 -12.59 1.14
N ASN A 91 6.32 -12.38 0.25
CA ASN A 91 7.61 -11.81 0.64
C ASN A 91 7.53 -10.28 0.73
N PHE A 92 6.66 -9.64 -0.05
CA PHE A 92 6.30 -8.25 0.20
C PHE A 92 5.57 -8.12 1.55
N GLU A 93 4.58 -8.97 1.84
CA GLU A 93 3.89 -8.98 3.14
C GLU A 93 4.88 -9.16 4.31
N TYR A 94 5.88 -10.04 4.17
CA TYR A 94 6.97 -10.18 5.13
C TYR A 94 7.74 -8.87 5.38
N LEU A 95 8.07 -8.11 4.33
CA LEU A 95 8.72 -6.80 4.49
C LEU A 95 7.84 -5.78 5.19
N VAL A 96 6.51 -5.84 5.00
CA VAL A 96 5.55 -4.95 5.69
C VAL A 96 5.61 -5.19 7.19
N VAL A 97 5.55 -6.44 7.63
CA VAL A 97 5.65 -6.79 9.06
C VAL A 97 6.95 -6.27 9.66
N LEU A 98 8.08 -6.51 8.98
CA LEU A 98 9.38 -6.01 9.43
C LEU A 98 9.43 -4.48 9.52
N SER A 99 8.76 -3.79 8.59
CA SER A 99 8.72 -2.33 8.54
C SER A 99 7.87 -1.74 9.66
N GLU A 100 6.72 -2.36 9.95
CA GLU A 100 5.88 -1.97 11.09
C GLU A 100 6.62 -2.14 12.42
N ASP A 101 7.29 -3.28 12.61
CA ASP A 101 8.11 -3.55 13.80
C ASP A 101 9.26 -2.55 13.94
N TRP A 102 9.93 -2.21 12.83
CA TRP A 102 11.02 -1.24 12.82
C TRP A 102 10.56 0.17 13.19
N VAL A 103 9.45 0.63 12.61
CA VAL A 103 8.88 1.95 12.93
C VAL A 103 8.46 2.03 14.40
N ALA A 104 7.86 0.96 14.93
CA ALA A 104 7.51 0.87 16.34
C ALA A 104 8.75 0.93 17.25
N ALA A 105 9.85 0.29 16.85
CA ALA A 105 11.12 0.32 17.57
C ALA A 105 11.88 1.67 17.43
N HIS A 106 11.65 2.42 16.35
CA HIS A 106 12.35 3.66 16.01
C HIS A 106 11.37 4.85 15.84
N PRO A 107 10.65 5.28 16.91
CA PRO A 107 9.65 6.33 16.81
C PRO A 107 10.20 7.72 16.42
N LYS A 108 11.53 7.90 16.45
CA LYS A 108 12.23 9.12 16.02
C LYS A 108 13.04 8.93 14.73
N GLY A 109 12.80 7.82 14.04
CA GLY A 109 13.61 7.32 12.93
C GLY A 109 14.98 6.77 13.38
N ALA A 110 15.77 6.33 12.41
CA ALA A 110 17.11 5.77 12.61
C ALA A 110 18.26 6.77 12.36
N TYR A 111 17.94 8.07 12.36
CA TYR A 111 18.96 9.11 12.20
C TYR A 111 20.02 9.02 13.30
N PRO A 112 21.31 9.21 12.98
CA PRO A 112 22.38 9.00 13.94
C PRO A 112 22.28 9.89 15.18
N SER A 113 22.51 9.29 16.35
CA SER A 113 22.54 10.03 17.63
C SER A 113 23.68 11.04 17.66
N GLY A 114 23.44 12.20 18.27
CA GLY A 114 24.45 13.27 18.43
C GLY A 114 24.74 14.08 17.17
N VAL A 115 24.17 13.73 16.01
CA VAL A 115 24.36 14.49 14.78
C VAL A 115 23.37 15.66 14.73
N ARG A 116 23.86 16.84 14.34
CA ARG A 116 23.04 18.07 14.24
C ARG A 116 21.94 17.90 13.18
N ARG A 117 20.68 18.01 13.59
CA ARG A 117 19.53 18.14 12.69
C ARG A 117 19.47 19.55 12.09
N LEU A 118 18.97 19.66 10.86
CA LEU A 118 18.60 20.96 10.29
C LEU A 118 17.34 21.50 10.99
N ASN A 119 17.32 22.79 11.27
CA ASN A 119 16.12 23.43 11.79
C ASN A 119 15.18 23.75 10.63
N LEU A 120 14.04 23.06 10.56
CA LEU A 120 13.02 23.29 9.56
C LEU A 120 11.96 24.23 10.14
N LYS A 121 11.74 25.38 9.49
CA LYS A 121 10.64 26.27 9.82
C LYS A 121 9.43 25.83 9.01
N ASP A 122 8.34 25.48 9.69
CA ASP A 122 7.05 25.25 9.05
C ASP A 122 6.40 26.60 8.73
N GLU A 123 6.52 27.04 7.48
CA GLU A 123 5.95 28.30 7.01
C GLU A 123 4.43 28.22 6.84
N TRP A 124 3.86 27.02 6.82
CA TRP A 124 2.45 26.77 6.50
C TRP A 124 1.60 26.54 7.75
N LEU A 125 2.20 26.27 8.91
CA LEU A 125 1.50 25.98 10.17
C LEU A 125 0.37 26.96 10.50
N ALA A 126 0.60 28.27 10.34
CA ALA A 126 -0.40 29.29 10.66
C ALA A 126 -1.60 29.24 9.69
N ALA A 127 -1.33 29.06 8.39
CA ALA A 127 -2.36 28.95 7.36
C ALA A 127 -3.19 27.67 7.56
N ASP A 128 -2.54 26.54 7.84
CA ASP A 128 -3.21 25.26 8.08
C ASP A 128 -4.07 25.29 9.36
N THR A 129 -3.58 25.93 10.43
CA THR A 129 -4.34 26.10 11.68
C THR A 129 -5.59 26.96 11.45
N GLN A 130 -5.47 28.06 10.70
CA GLN A 130 -6.61 28.93 10.36
C GLN A 130 -7.64 28.19 9.50
N TYR A 131 -7.17 27.44 8.51
CA TYR A 131 -8.04 26.64 7.65
C TYR A 131 -8.79 25.55 8.43
N ALA A 132 -8.11 24.83 9.33
CA ALA A 132 -8.75 23.83 10.18
C ALA A 132 -9.83 24.44 11.09
N ALA A 133 -9.55 25.59 11.71
CA ALA A 133 -10.52 26.32 12.55
C ALA A 133 -11.76 26.78 11.75
N SER A 134 -11.58 27.16 10.48
CA SER A 134 -12.69 27.56 9.59
C SER A 134 -13.65 26.42 9.22
N ARG A 135 -13.26 25.16 9.48
CA ARG A 135 -14.01 23.95 9.09
C ARG A 135 -14.64 23.19 10.23
N THR A 136 -14.45 23.60 11.48
CA THR A 136 -15.16 22.99 12.60
C THR A 136 -16.54 23.65 12.71
N PRO A 137 -17.66 22.95 12.45
CA PRO A 137 -18.99 23.51 12.67
C PRO A 137 -19.15 23.78 14.17
N GLY A 138 -19.60 24.98 14.53
CA GLY A 138 -19.98 25.32 15.90
C GLY A 138 -21.21 24.56 16.38
#